data_AF-A0A7S1KZ91-F1
#
_entry.id   AF-A0A7S1KZ91-F1
#
_cell.length_a   1.000
_cell.length_b   1.000
_cell.length_c   1.000
_cell.angle_alpha   90.00
_cell.angle_beta   90.00
_cell.angle_gamma   90.00
#
_symmetry.space_group_name_H-M   'P 1'
#
loop_
_entity.id
_entity.type
_entity.pdbx_description
1 polymer ?
#
loop_
_entity_poly.entity_id
_entity_poly.type
_entity_poly.pdbx_seq_one_letter_code
_entity_poly.pdbx_strand_id
1 'polypeptide(L)'
;IPRTKEGGLPTLAWLLMVVHVCSLPETHERAIAGGQRPMAALLESLAAFFRHYAGLRQLDGVLRFSADGSTSEFRKPSGEAAPALVVLDPTREGAESLNLAPRLPPATQLLLAYELRRASQRL
;
A
#
# COMPACT_ATOMS: atom_id res chain seq x y z
N ILE A 1 -7.24 -13.54 10.48
CA ILE A 1 -6.44 -12.33 10.81
C ILE A 1 -7.23 -11.50 11.81
N PRO A 2 -6.68 -11.19 13.00
CA PRO A 2 -7.38 -10.39 14.00
C PRO A 2 -7.82 -9.06 13.40
N ARG A 3 -9.10 -8.72 13.52
CA ARG A 3 -9.59 -7.40 13.12
C ARG A 3 -9.11 -6.38 14.15
N THR A 4 -8.55 -5.26 13.69
CA THR A 4 -8.20 -4.15 14.57
C THR A 4 -9.50 -3.63 15.20
N LYS A 5 -9.52 -3.45 16.53
CA LYS A 5 -10.72 -2.97 17.24
C LYS A 5 -11.09 -1.52 16.88
N GLU A 6 -10.17 -0.81 16.21
CA GLU A 6 -10.25 0.65 15.99
C GLU A 6 -10.40 1.06 14.52
N GLY A 7 -10.77 0.13 13.62
CA GLY A 7 -11.04 0.49 12.22
C GLY A 7 -9.78 0.85 11.42
N GLY A 8 -8.60 0.39 11.84
CA GLY A 8 -7.35 0.52 11.11
C GLY A 8 -7.10 -0.63 10.14
N LEU A 9 -6.22 -0.42 9.15
CA LEU A 9 -5.76 -1.51 8.29
C LEU A 9 -4.97 -2.55 9.13
N PRO A 10 -5.20 -3.86 8.94
CA PRO A 10 -4.39 -4.90 9.57
C PRO A 10 -2.92 -4.75 9.18
N THR A 11 -2.01 -5.13 10.08
CA THR A 11 -0.55 -5.08 9.83
C THR A 11 -0.16 -5.79 8.53
N LEU A 12 -0.82 -6.90 8.20
CA LEU A 12 -0.56 -7.61 6.95
C LEU A 12 -0.88 -6.77 5.70
N ALA A 13 -1.97 -6.00 5.71
CA ALA A 13 -2.31 -5.12 4.60
C ALA A 13 -1.26 -4.01 4.43
N TRP A 14 -0.80 -3.42 5.53
CA TRP A 14 0.31 -2.45 5.51
C TRP A 14 1.59 -3.06 4.94
N LEU A 15 1.96 -4.26 5.39
CA LEU A 15 3.17 -4.93 4.91
C LEU A 15 3.09 -5.22 3.41
N LEU A 16 1.95 -5.70 2.91
CA LEU A 16 1.75 -5.94 1.49
C LEU A 16 1.85 -4.65 0.66
N MET A 17 1.30 -3.54 1.15
CA MET A 17 1.46 -2.24 0.49
C MET A 17 2.93 -1.78 0.46
N VAL A 18 3.68 -1.98 1.54
CA VAL A 18 5.11 -1.65 1.59
C VAL A 18 5.91 -2.54 0.64
N VAL A 19 5.67 -3.86 0.67
CA VAL A 19 6.34 -4.82 -0.23
C VAL A 19 6.09 -4.44 -1.70
N HIS A 20 4.85 -4.09 -2.03
CA HIS A 20 4.52 -3.60 -3.38
C HIS A 20 5.40 -2.42 -3.78
N VAL A 21 5.45 -1.36 -2.97
CA VAL A 21 6.23 -0.16 -3.30
C VAL A 21 7.73 -0.44 -3.38
N CYS A 22 8.25 -1.29 -2.49
CA CYS A 22 9.66 -1.71 -2.53
C CYS A 22 10.01 -2.56 -3.77
N SER A 23 9.03 -3.28 -4.33
CA SER A 23 9.20 -4.08 -5.54
C SER A 23 9.13 -3.26 -6.84
N LEU A 24 8.67 -2.01 -6.77
CA LEU A 24 8.60 -1.15 -7.95
C LEU A 24 10.01 -0.83 -8.47
N PRO A 25 10.24 -0.85 -9.80
CA PRO A 25 11.57 -0.61 -10.38
C PRO A 25 12.20 0.71 -9.90
N GLU A 26 11.41 1.78 -9.82
CA GLU A 26 11.91 3.11 -9.43
C GLU A 26 12.39 3.14 -7.98
N THR A 27 11.74 2.38 -7.09
CA THR A 27 12.16 2.25 -5.69
C THR A 27 13.37 1.34 -5.58
N HIS A 28 13.36 0.21 -6.30
CA HIS A 28 14.44 -0.76 -6.27
C HIS A 28 15.76 -0.16 -6.75
N GLU A 29 15.74 0.60 -7.84
CA GLU A 29 16.92 1.27 -8.38
C GLU A 29 17.51 2.30 -7.40
N ARG A 30 16.66 3.13 -6.79
CA ARG A 30 17.10 4.22 -5.91
C ARG A 30 17.55 3.74 -4.52
N ALA A 31 16.81 2.81 -3.94
CA ALA A 31 17.02 2.37 -2.57
C ALA A 31 17.95 1.16 -2.47
N ILE A 32 17.84 0.18 -3.37
CA ILE A 32 18.50 -1.13 -3.23
C ILE A 32 19.73 -1.22 -4.15
N ALA A 33 19.56 -0.92 -5.45
CA ALA A 33 20.65 -1.05 -6.42
C ALA A 33 21.65 0.12 -6.38
N GLY A 34 21.23 1.28 -5.87
CA GLY A 34 22.03 2.51 -5.82
C GLY A 34 23.23 2.51 -4.86
N GLY A 35 23.54 1.39 -4.20
CA GLY A 35 24.69 1.26 -3.30
C GLY A 35 24.63 2.17 -2.07
N GLN A 36 23.43 2.60 -1.68
CA GLN A 36 23.25 3.51 -0.55
C GLN A 36 23.57 2.85 0.79
N ARG A 37 23.91 3.66 1.79
CA ARG A 37 24.02 3.18 3.18
C ARG A 37 22.65 2.61 3.62
N PRO A 38 22.59 1.54 4.43
CA PRO A 38 21.34 0.89 4.79
C PRO A 38 20.25 1.83 5.34
N MET A 39 20.64 2.81 6.15
CA MET A 39 19.70 3.81 6.69
C MET A 39 19.13 4.72 5.60
N ALA A 40 19.94 5.11 4.61
CA ALA A 40 19.49 5.96 3.51
C ALA A 40 18.56 5.18 2.56
N ALA A 41 18.87 3.91 2.29
CA ALA A 41 17.99 3.00 1.55
C ALA A 41 16.62 2.82 2.23
N LEU A 42 16.60 2.68 3.56
CA LEU A 42 15.37 2.62 4.35
C LEU A 42 14.54 3.90 4.22
N LEU A 43 15.18 5.07 4.38
CA LEU A 43 14.50 6.37 4.24
C LEU A 43 13.96 6.57 2.83
N GLU A 44 14.70 6.18 1.78
CA GLU A 44 14.22 6.27 0.39
C GLU A 44 13.02 5.33 0.16
N SER A 45 13.04 4.13 0.74
CA SER A 45 11.91 3.17 0.63
C SER A 45 10.67 3.69 1.36
N LEU A 46 10.85 4.30 2.54
CA LEU A 46 9.77 4.98 3.26
C LEU A 46 9.24 6.18 2.48
N ALA A 47 10.11 7.03 1.95
CA ALA A 47 9.73 8.16 1.13
C ALA A 47 8.96 7.72 -0.12
N ALA A 48 9.41 6.64 -0.79
CA ALA A 48 8.69 6.03 -1.91
C ALA A 48 7.28 5.57 -1.50
N PHE A 49 7.13 4.91 -0.35
CA PHE A 49 5.83 4.50 0.17
C PHE A 49 4.87 5.68 0.33
N PHE A 50 5.32 6.75 0.98
CA PHE A 50 4.47 7.94 1.16
C PHE A 50 4.18 8.66 -0.17
N ARG A 51 5.16 8.76 -1.09
CA ARG A 51 4.91 9.32 -2.43
C ARG A 51 3.85 8.52 -3.21
N HIS A 52 3.78 7.22 -2.98
CA HIS A 52 2.86 6.34 -3.67
C HIS A 52 1.42 6.43 -3.11
N TYR A 53 1.25 6.64 -1.79
CA TYR A 53 -0.05 6.52 -1.12
C TYR A 53 -0.59 7.78 -0.42
N ALA A 54 0.21 8.84 -0.21
CA ALA A 54 -0.19 10.01 0.59
C ALA A 54 -1.14 10.99 -0.12
N GLY A 55 -1.40 10.83 -1.42
CA GLY A 55 -2.34 11.65 -2.17
C GLY A 55 -3.81 11.33 -1.88
N LEU A 56 -4.71 12.31 -2.05
CA LEU A 56 -6.15 12.22 -1.71
C LEU A 56 -6.92 11.08 -2.42
N ARG A 57 -6.36 10.49 -3.46
CA ARG A 57 -6.91 9.33 -4.19
C ARG A 57 -5.86 8.27 -4.51
N GLN A 58 -4.69 8.36 -3.89
CA GLN A 58 -3.61 7.42 -4.15
C GLN A 58 -3.82 6.07 -3.43
N LEU A 59 -4.59 6.08 -2.35
CA LEU A 59 -5.01 4.88 -1.63
C LEU A 59 -6.23 4.18 -2.26
N ASP A 60 -6.80 4.76 -3.32
CA ASP A 60 -8.00 4.26 -4.01
C ASP A 60 -7.59 3.27 -5.12
N GLY A 61 -7.82 1.98 -4.89
CA GLY A 61 -7.38 0.95 -5.80
C GLY A 61 -7.30 -0.44 -5.21
N VAL A 62 -6.95 -1.37 -6.10
CA VAL A 62 -6.81 -2.79 -5.80
C VAL A 62 -5.35 -3.18 -5.89
N LEU A 63 -4.77 -3.59 -4.76
CA LEU A 63 -3.47 -4.24 -4.68
C LEU A 63 -3.63 -5.75 -4.87
N ARG A 64 -2.89 -6.30 -5.82
CA ARG A 64 -2.79 -7.74 -6.07
C ARG A 64 -1.35 -8.16 -6.31
N PHE A 65 -1.06 -9.39 -5.93
CA PHE A 65 0.20 -10.07 -6.23
C PHE A 65 -0.07 -11.17 -7.25
N SER A 66 0.91 -11.49 -8.08
CA SER A 66 0.86 -12.71 -8.88
C SER A 66 0.93 -13.95 -7.99
N ALA A 67 0.39 -15.06 -8.46
CA ALA A 67 0.31 -16.31 -7.70
C ALA A 67 1.69 -16.85 -7.27
N ASP A 68 2.70 -16.63 -8.10
CA ASP A 68 4.10 -16.96 -7.82
C ASP A 68 4.80 -15.93 -6.89
N GLY A 69 4.11 -14.86 -6.50
CA GLY A 69 4.63 -13.76 -5.67
C GLY A 69 5.71 -12.91 -6.34
N SER A 70 6.00 -13.13 -7.63
CA SER A 70 7.10 -12.46 -8.33
C SER A 70 6.80 -11.01 -8.68
N THR A 71 5.53 -10.66 -8.82
CA THR A 71 5.07 -9.33 -9.22
C THR A 71 3.89 -8.87 -8.40
N SER A 72 3.66 -7.56 -8.40
CA SER A 72 2.48 -6.95 -7.80
C SER A 72 2.00 -5.77 -8.62
N GLU A 73 0.71 -5.52 -8.61
CA GLU A 73 0.06 -4.41 -9.32
C GLU A 73 -0.90 -3.70 -8.38
N PHE A 74 -0.83 -2.36 -8.38
CA PHE A 74 -1.84 -1.51 -7.78
C PHE A 74 -2.68 -0.83 -8.87
N ARG A 75 -3.92 -1.30 -9.05
CA ARG A 75 -4.82 -0.79 -10.08
C ARG A 75 -5.80 0.21 -9.50
N LYS A 76 -5.76 1.45 -10.01
CA LYS A 76 -6.75 2.48 -9.69
C LYS A 76 -8.09 2.18 -10.37
N PRO A 77 -9.24 2.52 -9.75
CA PRO A 77 -10.53 2.38 -10.39
C PRO A 77 -10.63 3.31 -11.62
N SER A 78 -11.19 2.80 -12.71
CA SER A 78 -11.35 3.54 -13.97
C SER A 78 -12.64 4.38 -14.06
N GLY A 79 -13.29 4.68 -12.93
CA GLY A 79 -14.57 5.39 -12.90
C GLY A 79 -14.87 6.09 -11.58
N GLU A 80 -16.10 6.60 -11.45
CA GLU A 80 -16.62 7.32 -10.27
C GLU A 80 -17.00 6.40 -9.10
N ALA A 81 -16.35 5.25 -8.98
CA ALA A 81 -16.55 4.37 -7.84
C ALA A 81 -16.15 5.08 -6.54
N ALA A 82 -16.86 4.77 -5.46
CA ALA A 82 -16.51 5.28 -4.14
C ALA A 82 -15.07 4.83 -3.79
N PRO A 83 -14.26 5.73 -3.20
CA PRO A 83 -12.88 5.42 -2.89
C PRO A 83 -12.78 4.21 -1.96
N ALA A 84 -11.97 3.23 -2.36
CA ALA A 84 -11.79 2.02 -1.59
C ALA A 84 -10.39 1.43 -1.82
N LEU A 85 -9.68 1.19 -0.72
CA LEU A 85 -8.50 0.35 -0.71
C LEU A 85 -8.92 -1.11 -0.63
N VAL A 86 -8.47 -1.91 -1.59
CA VAL A 86 -8.59 -3.37 -1.59
C VAL A 86 -7.21 -3.96 -1.63
N VAL A 87 -6.90 -4.85 -0.69
CA VAL A 87 -5.63 -5.58 -0.65
C VAL A 87 -5.95 -7.06 -0.69
N LEU A 88 -5.67 -7.73 -1.81
CA LEU A 88 -5.99 -9.14 -1.98
C LEU A 88 -4.91 -10.01 -1.31
N ASP A 89 -5.37 -11.06 -0.62
CA ASP A 89 -4.51 -12.08 -0.03
C ASP A 89 -3.74 -12.83 -1.13
N PRO A 90 -2.40 -12.76 -1.17
CA PRO A 90 -1.59 -13.44 -2.18
C PRO A 90 -1.60 -14.96 -2.05
N THR A 91 -2.01 -15.51 -0.90
CA THR A 91 -2.01 -16.96 -0.64
C THR A 91 -3.26 -17.67 -1.16
N ARG A 92 -4.24 -16.91 -1.66
CA ARG A 92 -5.51 -17.43 -2.18
C ARG A 92 -5.61 -17.20 -3.68
N GLU A 93 -5.75 -18.27 -4.44
CA GLU A 93 -5.92 -18.23 -5.90
C GLU A 93 -7.39 -18.30 -6.31
N GLY A 94 -7.73 -17.67 -7.44
CA GLY A 94 -9.03 -17.85 -8.11
C GLY A 94 -10.20 -17.07 -7.50
N ALA A 95 -11.40 -17.69 -7.54
CA ALA A 95 -12.68 -17.06 -7.17
C ALA A 95 -12.81 -16.70 -5.67
N GLU A 96 -11.84 -17.10 -4.84
CA GLU A 96 -11.81 -16.86 -3.39
C GLU A 96 -10.77 -15.80 -2.97
N SER A 97 -10.50 -14.81 -3.83
CA SER A 97 -9.63 -13.69 -3.44
C SER A 97 -10.19 -12.98 -2.20
N LEU A 98 -9.46 -13.02 -1.10
CA LEU A 98 -9.88 -12.44 0.18
C LEU A 98 -9.34 -11.01 0.29
N ASN A 99 -10.23 -10.03 0.46
CA ASN A 99 -9.80 -8.66 0.78
C ASN A 99 -9.37 -8.57 2.24
N LEU A 100 -8.09 -8.25 2.44
CA LEU A 100 -7.45 -8.03 3.73
C LEU A 100 -7.68 -6.63 4.30
N ALA A 101 -8.01 -5.65 3.44
CA ALA A 101 -8.34 -4.30 3.86
C ALA A 101 -9.83 -4.22 4.24
N PRO A 102 -10.18 -3.94 5.51
CA PRO A 102 -11.57 -3.71 5.87
C PRO A 102 -12.13 -2.50 5.11
N ARG A 103 -13.43 -2.52 4.81
CA ARG A 103 -14.10 -1.34 4.26
C ARG A 103 -14.10 -0.24 5.33
N LEU A 104 -13.30 0.78 5.10
CA LEU A 104 -13.19 1.94 5.97
C LEU A 104 -14.35 2.91 5.70
N PRO A 105 -15.00 3.46 6.75
CA PRO A 105 -15.93 4.57 6.60
C PRO A 105 -15.26 5.78 5.91
N PRO A 106 -16.00 6.60 5.16
CA PRO A 106 -15.42 7.76 4.45
C PRO A 106 -14.61 8.70 5.35
N ALA A 107 -15.08 8.96 6.58
CA ALA A 107 -14.36 9.78 7.55
C ALA A 107 -12.99 9.17 7.92
N THR A 108 -12.93 7.85 8.12
CA THR A 108 -11.68 7.14 8.43
C THR A 108 -10.73 7.13 7.24
N GLN A 109 -11.25 7.03 6.00
CA GLN A 109 -10.43 7.13 4.80
C GLN A 109 -9.79 8.51 4.66
N LEU A 110 -10.56 9.59 4.92
CA LEU A 110 -10.05 10.95 4.91
C LEU A 110 -8.98 11.17 5.99
N LEU A 111 -9.23 10.66 7.21
CA LEU A 111 -8.25 10.71 8.28
C LEU A 111 -6.97 9.96 7.90
N LEU A 112 -7.08 8.77 7.32
CA LEU A 112 -5.93 7.98 6.87
C LEU A 112 -5.13 8.71 5.79
N ALA A 113 -5.79 9.28 4.79
CA ALA A 113 -5.14 10.06 3.74
C ALA A 113 -4.44 11.30 4.31
N TYR A 114 -5.09 12.00 5.25
CA TYR A 114 -4.50 13.14 5.95
C TYR A 114 -3.26 12.74 6.75
N GLU A 115 -3.32 11.63 7.48
CA GLU A 115 -2.22 11.13 8.30
C GLU A 115 -1.01 10.69 7.46
N LEU A 116 -1.25 10.02 6.32
CA LEU A 116 -0.19 9.67 5.37
C LEU A 116 0.47 10.92 4.80
N ARG A 117 -0.31 11.96 4.46
CA ARG A 117 0.22 13.24 3.99
C ARG A 117 0.99 13.99 5.07
N ARG A 118 0.52 13.95 6.31
CA ARG A 118 1.24 14.56 7.45
C ARG A 118 2.57 13.86 7.69
N ALA A 119 2.60 12.53 7.61
CA ALA A 119 3.81 11.74 7.77
C ALA A 119 4.80 11.99 6.62
N SER A 120 4.33 12.13 5.39
CA SER A 120 5.19 12.40 4.22
C SER A 120 5.93 13.74 4.29
N GLN A 121 5.37 14.73 4.98
CA GLN A 121 5.99 16.05 5.18
C GLN A 121 7.07 16.09 6.26
N ARG A 122 7.23 15.00 7.02
CA ARG A 122 8.18 14.90 8.15
C ARG A 122 9.37 13.99 7.85
N LEU A 123 9.40 13.36 6.68
CA LEU A 123 10.49 12.57 6.14
C LEU A 123 11.38 13.44 5.25
#